data_AF-A0A4Q3C8F8-F1
#
_entry.id   AF-A0A4Q3C8F8-F1
#
_cell.length_a   1.000
_cell.length_b   1.000
_cell.length_c   1.000
_cell.angle_alpha   90.00
_cell.angle_beta   90.00
_cell.angle_gamma   90.00
#
_symmetry.space_group_name_H-M   'P 1'
#
loop_
_entity.id
_entity.type
_entity.pdbx_description
1 polymer ?
#
loop_
_entity_poly.entity_id
_entity_poly.type
_entity_poly.pdbx_seq_one_letter_code
_entity_poly.pdbx_strand_id
1 'polypeptide(L)'
;MIWKDPLKEAYRTRALALKHQHMLKDSTACRSALPDYLLIFRKKGINKVPVGHPEALTRYAGELDPAKRERVGYLPISEQVLRAGREWKG
;
A
#
# COMPACT_ATOMS: atom_id res chain seq x y z
N MET A 1 -14.86 -8.18 -3.94
CA MET A 1 -13.69 -7.87 -3.10
C MET A 1 -14.20 -7.06 -1.91
N ILE A 2 -14.13 -7.61 -0.70
CA ILE A 2 -14.57 -6.88 0.50
C ILE A 2 -13.50 -5.84 0.84
N TRP A 3 -13.89 -4.58 0.98
CA TRP A 3 -12.97 -3.52 1.38
C TRP A 3 -12.71 -3.61 2.88
N LYS A 4 -11.45 -3.83 3.25
CA LYS A 4 -10.92 -3.79 4.62
C LYS A 4 -9.86 -2.69 4.69
N ASP A 5 -9.64 -2.13 5.88
CA ASP A 5 -8.65 -1.08 6.08
C ASP A 5 -7.22 -1.62 5.84
N PRO A 6 -6.57 -1.24 4.73
CA PRO A 6 -5.28 -1.81 4.35
C PRO A 6 -4.14 -1.39 5.29
N LEU A 7 -4.26 -0.25 5.98
CA LEU A 7 -3.23 0.25 6.88
C LEU A 7 -3.17 -0.59 8.16
N LYS A 8 -4.33 -0.92 8.74
CA LYS A 8 -4.42 -1.78 9.92
C LYS A 8 -3.83 -3.16 9.67
N GLU A 9 -4.11 -3.74 8.51
CA GLU A 9 -3.58 -5.06 8.15
C GLU A 9 -2.08 -5.05 7.88
N ALA A 10 -1.58 -4.04 7.18
CA ALA A 10 -0.14 -3.87 6.98
C ALA A 10 0.60 -3.73 8.32
N TYR A 11 0.01 -3.01 9.28
CA TYR A 11 0.59 -2.85 10.62
C TYR A 11 0.57 -4.17 11.42
N ARG A 12 -0.55 -4.89 11.39
CA ARG A 12 -0.75 -6.16 12.13
C ARG A 12 0.13 -7.29 11.60
N THR A 13 0.19 -7.45 10.28
CA THR A 13 0.86 -8.59 9.64
C THR A 13 2.32 -8.30 9.28
N ARG A 14 2.66 -7.02 9.09
CA ARG A 14 3.96 -6.58 8.56
C ARG A 14 4.36 -7.30 7.26
N ALA A 15 3.37 -7.77 6.49
CA ALA A 15 3.60 -8.53 5.27
C ALA A 15 4.36 -7.68 4.23
N LEU A 16 5.47 -8.22 3.73
CA LEU A 16 6.35 -7.51 2.78
C LEU A 16 5.62 -7.05 1.51
N ALA A 17 4.67 -7.86 1.05
CA ALA A 17 3.90 -7.63 -0.16
C ALA A 17 2.85 -6.52 -0.03
N LEU A 18 2.60 -6.00 1.17
CA LEU A 18 1.72 -4.85 1.43
C LEU A 18 2.50 -3.53 1.56
N LYS A 19 3.83 -3.57 1.55
CA LYS A 19 4.64 -2.36 1.60
C LYS A 19 4.58 -1.64 0.26
N HIS A 20 4.23 -0.36 0.29
CA HIS A 20 4.21 0.51 -0.89
C HIS A 20 5.55 0.48 -1.66
N GLN A 21 6.67 0.38 -0.94
CA GLN A 21 8.03 0.29 -1.53
C GLN A 21 8.20 -0.87 -2.54
N HIS A 22 7.39 -1.94 -2.47
CA HIS A 22 7.51 -3.03 -3.43
C HIS A 22 7.15 -2.61 -4.86
N MET A 23 6.32 -1.59 -5.07
CA MET A 23 6.03 -1.10 -6.43
C MET A 23 7.22 -0.42 -7.11
N LEU A 24 8.14 0.16 -6.34
CA LEU A 24 9.38 0.72 -6.89
C LEU A 24 10.33 -0.39 -7.37
N LYS A 25 10.27 -1.57 -6.73
CA LYS A 25 11.18 -2.69 -6.97
C LYS A 25 10.62 -3.67 -7.99
N ASP A 26 9.51 -4.32 -7.64
CA ASP A 26 8.81 -5.31 -8.47
C ASP A 26 7.33 -5.36 -8.04
N SER A 27 6.46 -4.71 -8.82
CA SER A 27 5.03 -4.64 -8.56
C SER A 27 4.34 -6.00 -8.63
N THR A 28 4.96 -7.01 -9.27
CA THR A 28 4.42 -8.37 -9.32
C THR A 28 4.43 -9.08 -7.96
N ALA A 29 5.16 -8.54 -6.99
CA ALA A 29 5.20 -9.05 -5.63
C ALA A 29 4.10 -8.49 -4.72
N CYS A 30 3.32 -7.50 -5.16
CA CYS A 30 2.20 -6.96 -4.41
C CYS A 30 1.02 -7.94 -4.34
N ARG A 31 0.24 -7.90 -3.26
CA ARG A 31 -1.02 -8.68 -3.13
C ARG A 31 -2.09 -7.93 -2.37
N SER A 32 -3.33 -8.41 -2.47
CA SER A 32 -4.43 -7.95 -1.62
C SER A 32 -4.17 -8.27 -0.14
N ALA A 33 -4.55 -7.35 0.76
CA ALA A 33 -4.35 -7.50 2.20
C ALA A 33 -5.15 -8.68 2.78
N LEU A 34 -6.47 -8.70 2.56
CA LEU A 34 -7.39 -9.73 3.05
C LEU A 34 -8.43 -10.10 1.97
N PRO A 35 -8.04 -10.86 0.93
CA PRO A 35 -9.02 -11.39 -0.01
C PRO A 35 -9.74 -12.59 0.62
N ASP A 36 -11.06 -12.66 0.46
CA ASP A 36 -11.84 -13.85 0.84
C ASP A 36 -11.44 -15.06 -0.02
N TYR A 37 -11.28 -14.85 -1.33
CA TYR A 37 -10.76 -15.84 -2.26
C TYR A 37 -9.91 -15.16 -3.35
N LEU A 38 -8.61 -15.47 -3.39
CA LEU A 38 -7.69 -15.02 -4.44
C LEU A 38 -6.53 -16.01 -4.57
N LEU A 39 -6.39 -16.62 -5.75
CA LEU A 39 -5.27 -17.50 -6.08
C LEU A 39 -4.26 -16.73 -6.93
N ILE A 40 -3.05 -16.55 -6.41
CA ILE A 40 -1.95 -15.88 -7.11
C ILE A 40 -0.86 -16.92 -7.34
N PHE A 41 -0.52 -17.15 -8.60
CA PHE A 41 0.54 -18.07 -8.99
C PHE A 41 1.78 -17.28 -9.40
N ARG A 42 2.95 -17.73 -8.93
CA ARG A 42 4.25 -17.18 -9.32
C ARG A 42 5.19 -18.31 -9.65
N LYS A 43 5.94 -18.17 -10.74
CA LYS A 43 7.03 -19.08 -11.05
C LYS A 43 8.07 -18.99 -9.93
N LYS A 44 8.56 -20.14 -9.45
CA LYS A 44 9.61 -20.19 -8.43
C LYS A 44 10.88 -19.53 -8.96
N GLY A 45 11.52 -18.70 -8.12
CA GLY A 45 12.78 -18.03 -8.43
C GLY A 45 12.66 -16.51 -8.41
N ILE A 46 13.74 -15.84 -8.84
CA ILE A 46 13.82 -14.38 -8.93
C ILE A 46 13.29 -13.94 -10.29
N ASN A 47 12.43 -12.91 -10.30
CA ASN A 47 12.01 -12.27 -11.54
C ASN A 47 13.20 -11.52 -12.16
N LYS A 48 13.66 -11.97 -13.32
CA LYS A 48 14.82 -11.38 -14.02
C LYS A 48 14.50 -10.01 -14.62
N VAL A 49 13.22 -9.73 -14.87
CA VAL A 49 12.74 -8.47 -15.44
C VAL A 49 11.67 -7.92 -14.51
N PRO A 50 12.07 -7.28 -13.39
CA PRO A 50 11.12 -6.75 -12.42
C PRO A 50 10.30 -5.63 -13.03
N VAL A 51 9.02 -5.56 -12.64
CA VAL A 51 8.12 -4.49 -13.09
C VAL A 51 8.17 -3.37 -12.06
N GLY A 52 9.11 -2.46 -12.21
CA GLY A 52 9.26 -1.28 -11.35
C GLY A 52 8.48 -0.08 -11.86
N HIS A 53 7.89 0.70 -10.95
CA HIS A 53 7.32 2.02 -11.22
C HIS A 53 8.19 3.09 -10.56
N PRO A 54 8.88 3.98 -11.29
CA PRO A 54 9.84 4.92 -10.72
C PRO A 54 9.26 5.87 -9.67
N GLU A 55 8.05 6.36 -9.89
CA GLU A 55 7.37 7.32 -8.98
C GLU A 55 6.27 6.67 -8.13
N ALA A 56 6.13 5.33 -8.20
CA ALA A 56 5.03 4.59 -7.59
C ALA A 56 3.66 5.26 -7.85
N LEU A 57 2.80 5.38 -6.83
CA LEU A 57 1.51 6.06 -6.94
C LEU A 57 1.66 7.54 -6.62
N THR A 58 1.58 8.37 -7.65
CA THR A 58 1.60 9.84 -7.52
C THR A 58 0.20 10.45 -7.43
N ARG A 59 -0.84 9.69 -7.80
CA ARG A 59 -2.23 10.12 -7.78
C ARG A 59 -3.09 9.15 -6.98
N TYR A 60 -4.01 9.71 -6.18
CA TYR A 60 -5.06 8.95 -5.54
C TYR A 60 -6.17 8.60 -6.57
N ALA A 61 -6.55 7.33 -6.63
CA ALA A 61 -7.52 6.80 -7.61
C ALA A 61 -8.93 6.56 -7.03
N GLY A 62 -9.19 6.91 -5.77
CA GLY A 62 -10.53 6.82 -5.19
C GLY A 62 -11.36 8.08 -5.41
N GLU A 63 -12.66 7.98 -5.12
CA GLU A 63 -13.64 9.08 -5.28
C GLU A 63 -13.44 10.22 -4.27
N LEU A 64 -12.84 9.90 -3.13
CA LEU A 64 -12.68 10.83 -2.01
C LEU A 64 -11.24 11.32 -1.90
N ASP A 65 -11.03 12.61 -2.08
CA ASP A 65 -9.74 13.24 -1.83
C ASP A 65 -9.22 12.83 -0.43
N PRO A 66 -8.06 12.16 -0.32
CA PRO A 66 -7.53 11.69 0.96
C PRO A 66 -7.22 12.85 1.92
N ALA A 67 -7.08 14.08 1.43
CA ALA A 67 -6.99 15.28 2.25
C ALA A 67 -8.32 15.66 2.91
N LYS A 68 -9.46 15.17 2.41
CA LYS A 68 -10.83 15.45 2.90
C LYS A 68 -11.42 14.29 3.72
N ARG A 69 -10.55 13.52 4.39
CA ARG A 69 -10.88 12.28 5.13
C ARG A 69 -11.89 12.46 6.29
N GLU A 70 -12.05 13.67 6.82
CA GLU A 70 -12.97 13.96 7.93
C GLU A 70 -14.42 13.52 7.66
N ARG A 71 -14.87 13.50 6.40
CA ARG A 71 -16.26 13.19 6.05
C ARG A 71 -16.63 11.69 6.06
N VAL A 72 -15.66 10.79 6.24
CA VAL A 72 -15.86 9.33 6.07
C VAL A 72 -15.69 8.56 7.39
N GLY A 73 -15.61 9.26 8.53
CA GLY A 73 -15.43 8.62 9.85
C GLY A 73 -14.04 8.03 10.08
N TYR A 74 -13.05 8.37 9.25
CA TYR A 74 -11.64 8.11 9.53
C TYR A 74 -11.05 9.30 10.30
N LEU A 75 -10.39 9.02 11.43
CA LEU A 75 -9.68 10.06 12.19
C LEU A 75 -8.67 10.78 11.29
N PRO A 76 -8.49 12.11 11.44
CA PRO A 76 -7.44 12.83 10.74
C PRO A 76 -6.09 12.18 11.05
N ILE A 77 -5.21 12.09 10.03
CA ILE A 77 -3.83 11.69 10.25
C ILE A 77 -3.23 12.70 11.23
N SER A 78 -2.75 12.23 12.39
CA SER A 78 -2.24 13.13 13.42
C SER A 78 -1.07 13.95 12.88
N GLU A 79 -0.93 15.18 13.38
CA GLU A 79 0.14 16.08 12.96
C GLU A 79 1.54 15.48 13.20
N GLN A 80 1.65 14.61 14.22
CA GLN A 80 2.84 13.83 14.51
C GLN A 80 3.19 12.84 13.39
N VAL A 81 2.20 12.14 12.81
CA VAL A 81 2.41 11.22 11.68
C VAL A 81 2.77 12.00 10.42
N LEU A 82 2.16 13.17 10.20
CA LEU A 82 2.52 14.05 9.07
C LEU A 82 3.95 14.58 9.19
N ARG A 83 4.38 14.96 10.41
CA ARG A 83 5.77 15.37 10.68
C ARG A 83 6.75 14.21 10.48
N ALA A 84 6.46 13.04 11.05
CA ALA A 84 7.28 11.84 10.88
C ALA A 84 7.42 11.42 9.41
N GLY A 85 6.35 11.56 8.61
CA GLY A 85 6.40 11.31 7.17
C GLY A 85 7.24 12.32 6.38
N ARG A 86 7.34 13.57 6.84
CA ARG A 86 8.22 14.59 6.24
C ARG A 86 9.69 14.40 6.63
N GLU A 87 9.94 13.85 7.80
CA GLU A 87 11.29 13.58 8.34
C GLU A 87 11.87 12.25 7.86
N TRP A 88 11.04 11.31 7.42
CA TRP A 88 11.49 10.02 6.91
C TRP A 88 12.12 10.14 5.51
N LYS A 89 13.41 10.48 5.49
CA LYS A 89 14.33 10.25 4.37
C LYS A 89 15.29 9.13 4.77
N GLY A 90 14.98 7.89 4.39
CA GLY A 90 15.81 6.70 4.61
C GLY A 90 15.34 5.51 3.81
#